data_AF-A0A966YCM1-F1
#
_entry.id   AF-A0A966YCM1-F1
#
_cell.length_a   1.000
_cell.length_b   1.000
_cell.length_c   1.000
_cell.angle_alpha   90.00
_cell.angle_beta   90.00
_cell.angle_gamma   90.00
#
_symmetry.space_group_name_H-M   'P 1'
#
loop_
_entity.id
_entity.type
_entity.pdbx_description
1 polymer ?
#
loop_
_entity_poly.entity_id
_entity_poly.type
_entity_poly.pdbx_seq_one_letter_code
_entity_poly.pdbx_strand_id
1 'polypeptide(L)'
;VGRSLSNEQRQSYVDAVEHLAPEAKAELFDKLGQNQEIDAILNALDGRFTPPVAGGDIVRSTDILPTGRNIHAFDPFRMPTAFACRQGAYQAQMLLDKHSCLPKTVALVLWGSDNIKSDGAQIAQALALMGAKPRFDSFGRLSGADLIPIADLGRPRIDVIMTLSGIFRDLLPLQTRMLAEAAYKAAIAEEDPAQNFVRANVLAHMEKTGEDIETAALRIFSNAEGAYGSNVNQLVDSSVFESEDELADAYEARKSFAYGRNGKPVQNQKLLKDMLSKVELAYQNLESVELGITTVDHYFDTLGGITRAVNRARDEGEVAVYISDHTKGTGKVRTLADQVALETRSRSLNPKFYEALLDHGAEGVRQLEAHVSNTLGWSATTGQVDPWVY
;
A
#
# COMPACT_ATOMS: atom_id res chain seq x y z
N VAL A 1 18.17 0.26 24.32
CA VAL A 1 17.70 1.61 23.93
C VAL A 1 18.82 2.61 24.20
N GLY A 2 19.09 3.54 23.29
CA GLY A 2 20.12 4.57 23.49
C GLY A 2 21.58 4.15 23.26
N ARG A 3 21.84 2.95 22.70
CA ARG A 3 23.20 2.58 22.29
C ARG A 3 23.49 3.18 20.93
N SER A 4 24.67 3.77 20.76
CA SER A 4 25.13 4.23 19.45
C SER A 4 25.46 3.04 18.56
N LEU A 5 25.20 3.18 17.26
CA LEU A 5 25.60 2.18 16.26
C LEU A 5 27.13 2.04 16.25
N SER A 6 27.64 0.82 16.08
CA SER A 6 29.06 0.57 15.82
C SER A 6 29.47 1.11 14.44
N ASN A 7 30.77 1.34 14.20
CA ASN A 7 31.23 1.79 12.88
C ASN A 7 30.87 0.80 11.76
N GLU A 8 30.89 -0.50 12.06
CA GLU A 8 30.46 -1.55 11.12
C GLU A 8 28.97 -1.45 10.80
N GLN A 9 28.12 -1.26 11.82
CA GLN A 9 26.69 -1.06 11.62
C GLN A 9 26.41 0.19 10.79
N ARG A 10 27.07 1.32 11.10
CA ARG A 10 26.93 2.57 10.34
C ARG A 10 27.34 2.39 8.88
N GLN A 11 28.45 1.70 8.63
CA GLN A 11 28.91 1.42 7.28
C GLN A 11 27.90 0.56 6.51
N SER A 12 27.29 -0.44 7.15
CA SER A 12 26.23 -1.26 6.54
C SER A 12 25.04 -0.42 6.06
N TYR A 13 24.60 0.57 6.86
CA TYR A 13 23.55 1.51 6.43
C TYR A 13 24.02 2.36 5.23
N VAL A 14 25.24 2.89 5.27
CA VAL A 14 25.80 3.70 4.17
C VAL A 14 25.89 2.90 2.87
N ASP A 15 26.30 1.63 2.97
CA ASP A 15 26.41 0.72 1.82
C ASP A 15 25.04 0.38 1.24
N ALA A 16 24.00 0.32 2.08
CA ALA A 16 22.63 0.07 1.63
C ALA A 16 22.02 1.26 0.85
N VAL A 17 22.54 2.48 1.01
CA VAL A 17 22.10 3.68 0.27
C VAL A 17 23.02 3.93 -0.94
N GLU A 18 22.91 3.06 -1.93
CA GLU A 18 23.86 2.98 -3.05
C GLU A 18 23.96 4.26 -3.90
N HIS A 19 22.86 5.01 -4.03
CA HIS A 19 22.72 6.14 -4.96
C HIS A 19 23.31 7.48 -4.45
N LEU A 20 23.78 7.54 -3.20
CA LEU A 20 24.36 8.77 -2.65
C LEU A 20 25.77 9.04 -3.20
N ALA A 21 26.07 10.32 -3.41
CA ALA A 21 27.43 10.78 -3.70
C ALA A 21 28.37 10.54 -2.49
N PRO A 22 29.69 10.43 -2.70
CA PRO A 22 30.65 10.16 -1.63
C PRO A 22 30.55 11.12 -0.43
N GLU A 23 30.33 12.42 -0.68
CA GLU A 23 30.18 13.43 0.38
C GLU A 23 28.92 13.19 1.22
N ALA A 24 27.80 12.87 0.57
CA ALA A 24 26.54 12.54 1.24
C ALA A 24 26.62 11.22 2.02
N LYS A 25 27.43 10.26 1.56
CA LYS A 25 27.72 9.02 2.31
C LYS A 25 28.51 9.29 3.58
N ALA A 26 29.50 10.18 3.54
CA ALA A 26 30.23 10.61 4.72
C ALA A 26 29.31 11.33 5.73
N GLU A 27 28.46 12.24 5.24
CA GLU A 27 27.48 12.93 6.08
C GLU A 27 26.49 11.94 6.73
N LEU A 28 26.00 10.95 5.97
CA LEU A 28 25.15 9.89 6.49
C LEU A 28 25.85 9.08 7.60
N PHE A 29 27.11 8.69 7.38
CA PHE A 29 27.91 7.97 8.37
C PHE A 29 28.01 8.76 9.69
N ASP A 30 28.29 10.06 9.60
CA ASP A 30 28.42 10.95 10.75
C ASP A 30 27.08 11.12 11.48
N LYS A 31 25.99 11.34 10.74
CA LYS A 31 24.63 11.46 11.30
C LYS A 31 24.18 10.17 12.00
N LEU A 32 24.48 9.00 11.45
CA LEU A 32 24.21 7.70 12.09
C LEU A 32 24.96 7.49 13.41
N GLY A 33 26.04 8.25 13.62
CA GLY A 33 26.77 8.26 14.88
C GLY A 33 26.17 9.13 15.98
N GLN A 34 25.16 9.94 15.67
CA GLN A 34 24.49 10.82 16.61
C GLN A 34 23.23 10.15 17.14
N ASN A 35 23.17 9.93 18.46
CA ASN A 35 21.97 9.42 19.13
C ASN A 35 21.46 10.48 20.11
N GLN A 36 20.29 11.08 19.80
CA GLN A 36 19.64 12.09 20.64
C GLN A 36 18.34 11.56 21.26
N GLU A 37 18.05 10.26 21.17
CA GLU A 37 16.73 9.71 21.52
C GLU A 37 16.39 9.89 23.01
N ILE A 38 17.33 9.54 23.90
CA ILE A 38 17.13 9.67 25.35
C ILE A 38 17.05 11.15 25.74
N ASP A 39 17.97 11.97 25.24
CA ASP A 39 18.00 13.41 25.53
C ASP A 39 16.73 14.11 25.04
N ALA A 40 16.20 13.73 23.87
CA ALA A 40 14.96 14.26 23.33
C ALA A 40 13.74 13.89 24.18
N ILE A 41 13.69 12.67 24.72
CA ILE A 41 12.64 12.25 25.66
C ILE A 41 12.72 13.08 26.94
N LEU A 42 13.92 13.24 27.52
CA LEU A 42 14.12 14.05 28.72
C LEU A 42 13.74 15.52 28.48
N ASN A 43 14.13 16.08 27.33
CA ASN A 43 13.76 17.42 26.92
C ASN A 43 12.23 17.60 26.80
N ALA A 44 11.53 16.61 26.23
CA ALA A 44 10.07 16.64 26.13
C ALA A 44 9.39 16.54 27.51
N LEU A 45 9.93 15.70 28.42
CA LEU A 45 9.42 15.57 29.79
C LEU A 45 9.63 16.85 30.60
N ASP A 46 10.68 17.62 30.31
CA ASP A 46 10.93 18.96 30.85
C ASP A 46 10.00 20.04 30.23
N GLY A 47 9.05 19.66 29.36
CA GLY A 47 8.12 20.58 28.70
C GLY A 47 8.78 21.49 27.67
N ARG A 48 9.95 21.10 27.13
CA ARG A 48 10.70 21.89 26.16
C ARG A 48 10.35 21.50 24.72
N PHE A 49 10.71 22.37 23.80
CA PHE A 49 10.52 22.16 22.37
C PHE A 49 11.45 21.07 21.84
N THR A 50 10.87 20.04 21.21
CA THR A 50 11.59 19.00 20.47
C THR A 50 11.55 19.32 18.97
N PRO A 51 12.71 19.54 18.32
CA PRO A 51 12.76 19.94 16.91
C PRO A 51 12.05 18.96 15.97
N PRO A 52 11.26 19.47 15.00
CA PRO A 52 10.55 18.62 14.06
C PRO A 52 11.43 18.06 12.93
N VAL A 53 10.98 16.97 12.32
CA VAL A 53 11.57 16.43 11.07
C VAL A 53 10.50 15.68 10.27
N ALA A 54 10.62 15.66 8.93
CA ALA A 54 9.84 14.73 8.11
C ALA A 54 10.21 13.27 8.44
N GLY A 55 9.22 12.46 8.81
CA GLY A 55 9.37 11.03 8.96
C GLY A 55 9.45 10.34 7.59
N GLY A 56 10.04 9.14 7.53
CA GLY A 56 10.21 8.44 6.26
C GLY A 56 11.13 7.23 6.35
N ASP A 57 11.73 6.89 5.23
CA ASP A 57 12.68 5.79 5.07
C ASP A 57 14.09 6.37 4.87
N ILE A 58 15.07 5.93 5.68
CA ILE A 58 16.45 6.43 5.64
C ILE A 58 17.15 6.16 4.30
N VAL A 59 16.77 5.09 3.60
CA VAL A 59 17.27 4.77 2.26
C VAL A 59 16.71 5.77 1.26
N ARG A 60 15.51 6.33 1.47
CA ARG A 60 14.93 7.33 0.57
C ARG A 60 15.36 8.76 0.90
N SER A 61 15.45 9.10 2.19
CA SER A 61 15.80 10.43 2.66
C SER A 61 16.65 10.35 3.92
N THR A 62 17.91 10.76 3.80
CA THR A 62 18.86 10.82 4.93
C THR A 62 18.61 12.02 5.86
N ASP A 63 17.78 12.97 5.43
CA ASP A 63 17.39 14.14 6.23
C ASP A 63 16.59 13.78 7.48
N ILE A 64 16.08 12.53 7.55
CA ILE A 64 15.44 11.96 8.74
C ILE A 64 16.39 11.87 9.94
N LEU A 65 17.71 11.85 9.71
CA LEU A 65 18.72 11.80 10.76
C LEU A 65 19.21 13.19 11.20
N PRO A 66 19.59 13.36 12.49
CA PRO A 66 19.62 12.33 13.55
C PRO A 66 18.23 11.97 14.09
N THR A 67 18.13 10.80 14.73
CA THR A 67 16.92 10.38 15.50
C THR A 67 16.80 11.19 16.79
N GLY A 68 15.66 11.07 17.50
CA GLY A 68 15.35 11.94 18.66
C GLY A 68 14.69 13.27 18.27
N ARG A 69 13.94 13.29 17.17
CA ARG A 69 13.21 14.46 16.68
C ARG A 69 11.70 14.21 16.61
N ASN A 70 10.92 15.27 16.61
CA ASN A 70 9.46 15.20 16.52
C ASN A 70 9.02 14.97 15.07
N ILE A 71 8.74 13.72 14.71
CA ILE A 71 8.41 13.37 13.33
C ILE A 71 7.06 13.95 12.88
N HIS A 72 7.00 14.46 11.66
CA HIS A 72 5.77 14.84 10.96
C HIS A 72 5.68 14.18 9.59
N ALA A 73 4.48 14.14 9.01
CA ALA A 73 4.23 13.43 7.77
C ALA A 73 4.57 14.31 6.54
N PHE A 74 3.63 15.10 6.03
CA PHE A 74 3.75 15.80 4.74
C PHE A 74 2.76 16.97 4.63
N ASP A 75 2.90 17.77 3.56
CA ASP A 75 1.88 18.73 3.13
C ASP A 75 0.88 18.03 2.17
N PRO A 76 -0.39 17.82 2.57
CA PRO A 76 -1.36 17.11 1.75
C PRO A 76 -1.76 17.84 0.48
N PHE A 77 -1.45 19.13 0.32
CA PHE A 77 -1.73 19.86 -0.93
C PHE A 77 -0.69 19.59 -2.02
N ARG A 78 0.45 18.97 -1.70
CA ARG A 78 1.56 18.75 -2.63
C ARG A 78 1.76 17.29 -3.05
N MET A 79 0.91 16.39 -2.56
CA MET A 79 0.95 14.96 -2.87
C MET A 79 -0.15 14.56 -3.87
N PRO A 80 0.14 13.78 -4.93
CA PRO A 80 1.45 13.23 -5.28
C PRO A 80 2.38 14.26 -5.95
N THR A 81 3.69 14.15 -5.72
CA THR A 81 4.67 15.02 -6.38
C THR A 81 4.85 14.67 -7.86
N ALA A 82 5.42 15.57 -8.66
CA ALA A 82 5.71 15.29 -10.07
C ALA A 82 6.67 14.10 -10.26
N PHE A 83 7.59 13.88 -9.31
CA PHE A 83 8.47 12.70 -9.31
C PHE A 83 7.67 11.43 -9.02
N ALA A 84 6.83 11.44 -7.97
CA ALA A 84 5.94 10.35 -7.64
C ALA A 84 4.97 10.02 -8.80
N CYS A 85 4.51 11.00 -9.58
CA CYS A 85 3.70 10.76 -10.78
C CYS A 85 4.44 9.94 -11.84
N ARG A 86 5.70 10.28 -12.13
CA ARG A 86 6.53 9.51 -13.08
C ARG A 86 6.80 8.11 -12.55
N GLN A 87 7.09 7.99 -11.25
CA GLN A 87 7.29 6.71 -10.61
C GLN A 87 6.02 5.86 -10.68
N GLY A 88 4.86 6.37 -10.27
CA GLY A 88 3.59 5.66 -10.32
C GLY A 88 3.20 5.21 -11.73
N ALA A 89 3.47 6.02 -12.76
CA ALA A 89 3.27 5.60 -14.16
C ALA A 89 4.18 4.43 -14.56
N TYR A 90 5.45 4.46 -14.16
CA TYR A 90 6.38 3.36 -14.37
C TYR A 90 5.96 2.09 -13.61
N GLN A 91 5.53 2.22 -12.35
CA GLN A 91 5.02 1.12 -11.53
C GLN A 91 3.74 0.50 -12.11
N ALA A 92 2.84 1.32 -12.64
CA ALA A 92 1.65 0.86 -13.34
C ALA A 92 2.03 0.04 -14.57
N GLN A 93 2.98 0.52 -15.39
CA GLN A 93 3.42 -0.20 -16.57
C GLN A 93 4.08 -1.54 -16.19
N MET A 94 4.94 -1.58 -15.17
CA MET A 94 5.54 -2.84 -14.70
C MET A 94 4.51 -3.87 -14.26
N LEU A 95 3.41 -3.44 -13.64
CA LEU A 95 2.31 -4.34 -13.27
C LEU A 95 1.59 -4.88 -14.51
N LEU A 96 1.29 -4.02 -15.48
CA LEU A 96 0.63 -4.42 -16.72
C LEU A 96 1.51 -5.39 -17.54
N ASP A 97 2.83 -5.15 -17.59
CA ASP A 97 3.79 -6.02 -18.27
C ASP A 97 3.99 -7.37 -17.57
N LYS A 98 3.79 -7.40 -16.24
CA LYS A 98 3.91 -8.62 -15.43
C LYS A 98 2.70 -9.54 -15.58
N HIS A 99 1.51 -8.99 -15.78
CA HIS A 99 0.30 -9.77 -15.98
C HIS A 99 0.27 -10.37 -17.40
N SER A 100 -0.33 -11.56 -17.55
CA SER A 100 -0.29 -12.32 -18.82
C SER A 100 -1.03 -11.64 -19.97
N CYS A 101 -2.04 -10.84 -19.65
CA CYS A 101 -2.79 -10.00 -20.57
C CYS A 101 -3.09 -8.65 -19.91
N LEU A 102 -3.67 -7.71 -20.67
CA LEU A 102 -4.08 -6.44 -20.09
C LEU A 102 -5.29 -6.68 -19.15
N PRO A 103 -5.16 -6.43 -17.84
CA PRO A 103 -6.25 -6.68 -16.91
C PRO A 103 -7.37 -5.65 -17.10
N LYS A 104 -8.63 -6.07 -17.01
CA LYS A 104 -9.76 -5.13 -17.07
C LYS A 104 -10.01 -4.43 -15.75
N THR A 105 -9.89 -5.17 -14.65
CA THR A 105 -10.13 -4.68 -13.29
C THR A 105 -9.00 -5.11 -12.35
N VAL A 106 -8.47 -4.16 -11.59
CA VAL A 106 -7.38 -4.37 -10.61
C VAL A 106 -7.89 -4.03 -9.21
N ALA A 107 -7.68 -4.94 -8.25
CA ALA A 107 -7.81 -4.63 -6.83
C ALA A 107 -6.48 -4.08 -6.30
N LEU A 108 -6.49 -2.83 -5.83
CA LEU A 108 -5.30 -2.09 -5.40
C LEU A 108 -5.42 -1.70 -3.92
N VAL A 109 -4.43 -2.07 -3.10
CA VAL A 109 -4.35 -1.64 -1.70
C VAL A 109 -3.48 -0.41 -1.56
N LEU A 110 -3.97 0.62 -0.86
CA LEU A 110 -3.25 1.88 -0.59
C LEU A 110 -3.10 2.12 0.91
N TRP A 111 -1.86 2.30 1.36
CA TRP A 111 -1.52 2.61 2.74
C TRP A 111 -1.14 4.09 2.91
N GLY A 112 -1.32 4.61 4.12
CA GLY A 112 -0.86 5.97 4.43
C GLY A 112 0.68 6.02 4.44
N SER A 113 1.32 5.05 5.10
CA SER A 113 2.76 5.02 5.34
C SER A 113 3.59 4.99 4.06
N ASP A 114 3.26 4.12 3.11
CA ASP A 114 4.00 3.99 1.85
C ASP A 114 3.86 5.24 0.97
N ASN A 115 2.68 5.88 0.94
CA ASN A 115 2.46 7.14 0.25
C ASN A 115 3.18 8.31 0.91
N ILE A 116 3.30 8.34 2.24
CA ILE A 116 4.13 9.33 2.95
C ILE A 116 5.60 9.15 2.58
N LYS A 117 6.10 7.91 2.59
CA LYS A 117 7.50 7.58 2.27
C LYS A 117 7.84 7.80 0.79
N SER A 118 6.86 7.79 -0.11
CA SER A 118 7.06 7.87 -1.57
C SER A 118 6.56 9.15 -2.22
N ASP A 119 6.12 10.13 -1.42
CA ASP A 119 5.44 11.34 -1.89
C ASP A 119 4.23 11.07 -2.80
N GLY A 120 3.51 9.97 -2.57
CA GLY A 120 2.29 9.59 -3.25
C GLY A 120 2.47 8.74 -4.52
N ALA A 121 3.56 7.97 -4.65
CA ALA A 121 3.82 7.16 -5.83
C ALA A 121 2.70 6.12 -6.08
N GLN A 122 2.13 5.55 -5.02
CA GLN A 122 1.06 4.55 -5.13
C GLN A 122 -0.29 5.17 -5.51
N ILE A 123 -0.60 6.37 -5.00
CA ILE A 123 -1.73 7.17 -5.50
C ILE A 123 -1.55 7.48 -6.99
N ALA A 124 -0.35 7.88 -7.40
CA ALA A 124 -0.04 8.12 -8.80
C ALA A 124 -0.15 6.86 -9.66
N GLN A 125 0.19 5.69 -9.13
CA GLN A 125 0.01 4.41 -9.81
C GLN A 125 -1.46 4.12 -10.07
N ALA A 126 -2.34 4.33 -9.08
CA ALA A 126 -3.78 4.19 -9.25
C ALA A 126 -4.33 5.12 -10.35
N LEU A 127 -3.91 6.40 -10.32
CA LEU A 127 -4.26 7.37 -11.36
C LEU A 127 -3.76 6.94 -12.74
N ALA A 128 -2.51 6.48 -12.84
CA ALA A 128 -1.93 6.02 -14.09
C ALA A 128 -2.73 4.85 -14.67
N LEU A 129 -3.09 3.84 -13.88
CA LEU A 129 -3.93 2.70 -14.32
C LEU A 129 -5.27 3.18 -14.92
N MET A 130 -5.98 4.09 -14.24
CA MET A 130 -7.22 4.70 -14.73
C MET A 130 -7.02 5.66 -15.92
N GLY A 131 -5.78 6.02 -16.24
CA GLY A 131 -5.46 7.01 -17.27
C GLY A 131 -5.80 8.43 -16.84
N ALA A 132 -5.51 8.77 -15.59
CA ALA A 132 -5.72 10.08 -14.99
C ALA A 132 -4.41 10.68 -14.46
N LYS A 133 -4.44 11.98 -14.17
CA LYS A 133 -3.33 12.73 -13.55
C LYS A 133 -3.87 13.69 -12.48
N PRO A 134 -3.09 14.00 -11.43
CA PRO A 134 -3.49 14.99 -10.45
C PRO A 134 -3.62 16.37 -11.11
N ARG A 135 -4.61 17.14 -10.67
CA ARG A 135 -4.85 18.54 -11.06
C ARG A 135 -4.49 19.45 -9.90
N PHE A 136 -3.65 20.44 -10.16
CA PHE A 136 -3.26 21.46 -9.20
C PHE A 136 -3.85 22.82 -9.59
N ASP A 137 -4.20 23.62 -8.59
CA ASP A 137 -4.63 25.01 -8.82
C ASP A 137 -3.43 25.92 -9.16
N SER A 138 -3.70 27.19 -9.44
CA SER A 138 -2.68 28.20 -9.74
C SER A 138 -1.65 28.44 -8.63
N PHE A 139 -1.95 28.02 -7.40
CA PHE A 139 -1.04 28.10 -6.25
C PHE A 139 -0.29 26.80 -6.00
N GLY A 140 -0.46 25.80 -6.87
CA GLY A 140 0.17 24.48 -6.75
C GLY A 140 -0.47 23.60 -5.69
N ARG A 141 -1.73 23.85 -5.30
CA ARG A 141 -2.46 23.02 -4.34
C ARG A 141 -3.29 21.97 -5.07
N LEU A 142 -3.30 20.75 -4.55
CA LEU A 142 -4.10 19.66 -5.10
C LEU A 142 -5.58 20.06 -5.14
N SER A 143 -6.20 19.91 -6.31
CA SER A 143 -7.56 20.36 -6.59
C SER A 143 -8.44 19.32 -7.28
N GLY A 144 -7.93 18.10 -7.47
CA GLY A 144 -8.66 16.98 -8.07
C GLY A 144 -7.83 16.21 -9.10
N ALA A 145 -8.50 15.56 -10.05
CA ALA A 145 -7.86 14.79 -11.12
C ALA A 145 -8.43 15.12 -12.50
N ASP A 146 -7.60 15.03 -13.53
CA ASP A 146 -8.01 15.12 -14.94
C ASP A 146 -7.70 13.82 -15.67
N LEU A 147 -8.53 13.47 -16.65
CA LEU A 147 -8.26 12.33 -17.53
C LEU A 147 -7.17 12.70 -18.54
N ILE A 148 -6.29 11.74 -18.79
CA ILE A 148 -5.41 11.71 -19.95
C ILE A 148 -6.26 11.22 -21.14
N PRO A 149 -6.26 11.90 -22.29
CA PRO A 149 -6.97 11.43 -23.49
C PRO A 149 -6.55 9.99 -23.86
N ILE A 150 -7.49 9.14 -24.30
CA ILE A 150 -7.17 7.74 -24.67
C ILE A 150 -6.05 7.66 -25.72
N ALA A 151 -6.04 8.58 -26.69
CA ALA A 151 -5.00 8.64 -27.71
C ALA A 151 -3.59 8.85 -27.12
N ASP A 152 -3.48 9.65 -26.06
CA ASP A 152 -2.22 9.90 -25.35
C ASP A 152 -1.90 8.77 -24.36
N LEU A 153 -2.92 8.11 -23.81
CA LEU A 153 -2.78 6.99 -22.88
C LEU A 153 -2.24 5.73 -23.58
N GLY A 154 -2.57 5.54 -24.87
CA GLY A 154 -2.05 4.44 -25.71
C GLY A 154 -2.60 3.05 -25.37
N ARG A 155 -3.60 2.96 -24.49
CA ARG A 155 -4.26 1.71 -24.07
C ARG A 155 -5.64 1.98 -23.46
N PRO A 156 -6.47 0.94 -23.25
CA PRO A 156 -7.68 1.07 -22.45
C PRO A 156 -7.43 1.58 -21.02
N ARG A 157 -8.43 2.29 -20.46
CA ARG A 157 -8.47 2.62 -19.03
C ARG A 157 -8.78 1.36 -18.24
N ILE A 158 -7.98 1.09 -17.22
CA ILE A 158 -8.16 -0.03 -16.30
C ILE A 158 -9.14 0.39 -15.20
N ASP A 159 -10.09 -0.47 -14.87
CA ASP A 159 -10.93 -0.26 -13.70
C ASP A 159 -10.15 -0.62 -12.43
N VAL A 160 -10.15 0.26 -11.43
CA VAL A 160 -9.30 0.09 -10.24
C VAL A 160 -10.15 0.19 -8.99
N ILE A 161 -10.28 -0.92 -8.26
CA ILE A 161 -10.92 -0.97 -6.95
C ILE A 161 -9.84 -0.68 -5.91
N MET A 162 -9.92 0.48 -5.29
CA MET A 162 -8.93 0.97 -4.34
C MET A 162 -9.42 0.71 -2.91
N THR A 163 -8.70 -0.12 -2.17
CA THR A 163 -8.93 -0.28 -0.73
C THR A 163 -7.92 0.56 0.05
N LEU A 164 -8.43 1.54 0.78
CA LEU A 164 -7.66 2.43 1.63
C LEU A 164 -7.57 1.85 3.05
N SER A 165 -6.39 1.96 3.67
CA SER A 165 -6.30 1.78 5.12
C SER A 165 -7.01 2.91 5.88
N GLY A 166 -7.40 2.68 7.13
CA GLY A 166 -8.01 3.74 7.96
C GLY A 166 -7.07 4.94 8.15
N ILE A 167 -5.76 4.68 8.26
CA ILE A 167 -4.73 5.73 8.34
C ILE A 167 -4.70 6.56 7.05
N PHE A 168 -4.80 5.93 5.88
CA PHE A 168 -4.90 6.66 4.60
C PHE A 168 -6.13 7.57 4.62
N ARG A 169 -7.31 7.06 4.99
CA ARG A 169 -8.54 7.85 5.08
C ARG A 169 -8.35 9.10 5.93
N ASP A 170 -7.72 8.96 7.09
CA ASP A 170 -7.59 10.04 8.07
C ASP A 170 -6.57 11.11 7.64
N LEU A 171 -5.48 10.72 6.99
CA LEU A 171 -4.39 11.63 6.61
C LEU A 171 -4.52 12.21 5.20
N LEU A 172 -5.22 11.52 4.29
CA LEU A 172 -5.22 11.82 2.85
C LEU A 172 -6.64 12.06 2.26
N PRO A 173 -7.53 12.83 2.92
CA PRO A 173 -8.90 13.02 2.42
C PRO A 173 -8.96 13.75 1.06
N LEU A 174 -7.98 14.62 0.77
CA LEU A 174 -7.88 15.29 -0.54
C LEU A 174 -7.58 14.29 -1.65
N GLN A 175 -6.67 13.35 -1.39
CA GLN A 175 -6.29 12.30 -2.34
C GLN A 175 -7.41 11.28 -2.52
N THR A 176 -8.13 10.92 -1.46
CA THR A 176 -9.36 10.10 -1.54
C THR A 176 -10.37 10.74 -2.50
N ARG A 177 -10.65 12.04 -2.35
CA ARG A 177 -11.58 12.77 -3.23
C ARG A 177 -11.06 12.89 -4.66
N MET A 178 -9.75 13.08 -4.84
CA MET A 178 -9.11 13.09 -6.15
C MET A 178 -9.27 11.76 -6.88
N LEU A 179 -9.01 10.63 -6.20
CA LEU A 179 -9.18 9.30 -6.77
C LEU A 179 -10.65 9.04 -7.13
N ALA A 180 -11.58 9.46 -6.26
CA ALA A 180 -13.01 9.37 -6.55
C ALA A 180 -13.43 10.24 -7.75
N GLU A 181 -12.84 11.43 -7.91
CA GLU A 181 -13.07 12.26 -9.09
C GLU A 181 -12.52 11.61 -10.37
N ALA A 182 -11.35 10.99 -10.31
CA ALA A 182 -10.77 10.26 -11.45
C ALA A 182 -11.68 9.11 -11.90
N ALA A 183 -12.13 8.28 -10.95
CA ALA A 183 -13.05 7.16 -11.22
C ALA A 183 -14.38 7.66 -11.81
N TYR A 184 -14.97 8.69 -11.22
CA TYR A 184 -16.21 9.29 -11.72
C TYR A 184 -16.06 9.87 -13.13
N LYS A 185 -14.98 10.63 -13.38
CA LYS A 185 -14.72 11.19 -14.71
C LYS A 185 -14.53 10.08 -15.75
N ALA A 186 -13.80 9.02 -15.42
CA ALA A 186 -13.64 7.88 -16.30
C ALA A 186 -14.99 7.18 -16.58
N ALA A 187 -15.88 7.07 -15.58
CA ALA A 187 -17.20 6.49 -15.75
C ALA A 187 -18.08 7.29 -16.72
N ILE A 188 -18.10 8.63 -16.62
CA ILE A 188 -18.95 9.50 -17.43
C ILE A 188 -18.35 9.86 -18.81
N ALA A 189 -17.08 9.55 -19.05
CA ALA A 189 -16.42 9.89 -20.30
C ALA A 189 -17.14 9.25 -21.50
N GLU A 190 -17.34 10.01 -22.58
CA GLU A 190 -17.96 9.51 -23.83
C GLU A 190 -16.95 8.71 -24.65
N GLU A 191 -16.49 7.60 -24.08
CA GLU A 191 -15.50 6.68 -24.65
C GLU A 191 -16.14 5.31 -24.91
N ASP A 192 -15.61 4.58 -25.87
CA ASP A 192 -15.99 3.18 -26.13
C ASP A 192 -15.72 2.34 -24.87
N PRO A 193 -16.71 1.60 -24.33
CA PRO A 193 -16.50 0.66 -23.22
C PRO A 193 -15.36 -0.35 -23.44
N ALA A 194 -15.04 -0.71 -24.69
CA ALA A 194 -13.90 -1.56 -25.01
C ALA A 194 -12.53 -0.89 -24.77
N GLN A 195 -12.49 0.44 -24.67
CA GLN A 195 -11.30 1.25 -24.36
C GLN A 195 -11.38 1.88 -22.97
N ASN A 196 -12.46 1.65 -22.22
CA ASN A 196 -12.65 2.21 -20.88
C ASN A 196 -13.38 1.20 -20.00
N PHE A 197 -12.62 0.39 -19.28
CA PHE A 197 -13.16 -0.67 -18.44
C PHE A 197 -13.88 -0.13 -17.20
N VAL A 198 -13.52 1.07 -16.71
CA VAL A 198 -14.29 1.78 -15.67
C VAL A 198 -15.72 1.98 -16.17
N ARG A 199 -15.88 2.62 -17.33
CA ARG A 199 -17.19 2.88 -17.93
C ARG A 199 -17.94 1.59 -18.24
N ALA A 200 -17.28 0.58 -18.81
CA ALA A 200 -17.90 -0.72 -19.11
C ALA A 200 -18.52 -1.34 -17.85
N ASN A 201 -17.77 -1.39 -16.75
CA ASN A 201 -18.21 -1.97 -15.49
C ASN A 201 -19.31 -1.15 -14.81
N VAL A 202 -19.25 0.19 -14.91
CA VAL A 202 -20.28 1.09 -14.39
C VAL A 202 -21.60 0.89 -15.14
N LEU A 203 -21.58 0.90 -16.48
CA LEU A 203 -22.78 0.72 -17.29
C LEU A 203 -23.43 -0.65 -17.03
N ALA A 204 -22.63 -1.71 -16.98
CA ALA A 204 -23.12 -3.06 -16.66
C ALA A 204 -23.74 -3.14 -15.26
N HIS A 205 -23.16 -2.43 -14.28
CA HIS A 205 -23.72 -2.37 -12.93
C HIS A 205 -25.07 -1.63 -12.92
N MET A 206 -25.14 -0.46 -13.55
CA MET A 206 -26.37 0.33 -13.65
C MET A 206 -27.49 -0.45 -14.36
N GLU A 207 -27.19 -1.17 -15.43
CA GLU A 207 -28.17 -2.01 -16.13
C GLU A 207 -28.69 -3.15 -15.22
N LYS A 208 -27.81 -3.76 -14.44
CA LYS A 208 -28.14 -4.85 -13.52
C LYS A 208 -28.95 -4.41 -12.30
N THR A 209 -28.66 -3.24 -11.73
CA THR A 209 -29.19 -2.82 -10.42
C THR A 209 -30.19 -1.67 -10.48
N GLY A 210 -30.17 -0.88 -11.56
CA GLY A 210 -30.92 0.37 -11.66
C GLY A 210 -30.36 1.50 -10.79
N GLU A 211 -29.17 1.34 -10.20
CA GLU A 211 -28.50 2.40 -9.45
C GLU A 211 -28.03 3.56 -10.35
N ASP A 212 -27.91 4.75 -9.76
CA ASP A 212 -27.38 5.91 -10.48
C ASP A 212 -25.87 5.81 -10.74
N ILE A 213 -25.40 6.64 -11.66
CA ILE A 213 -23.98 6.67 -12.05
C ILE A 213 -23.07 7.15 -10.90
N GLU A 214 -23.56 7.96 -9.97
CA GLU A 214 -22.76 8.43 -8.82
C GLU A 214 -22.41 7.26 -7.89
N THR A 215 -23.37 6.35 -7.70
CA THR A 215 -23.22 5.15 -6.88
C THR A 215 -22.43 4.09 -7.63
N ALA A 216 -22.80 3.79 -8.87
CA ALA A 216 -22.15 2.76 -9.68
C ALA A 216 -20.67 3.06 -9.97
N ALA A 217 -20.27 4.34 -10.01
CA ALA A 217 -18.88 4.78 -10.23
C ALA A 217 -18.00 4.80 -8.97
N LEU A 218 -18.50 4.41 -7.79
CA LEU A 218 -17.67 4.35 -6.59
C LEU A 218 -16.62 3.24 -6.72
N ARG A 219 -15.35 3.59 -6.48
CA ARG A 219 -14.21 2.69 -6.59
C ARG A 219 -13.27 2.71 -5.39
N ILE A 220 -13.54 3.58 -4.44
CA ILE A 220 -12.68 3.83 -3.28
C ILE A 220 -13.41 3.29 -2.07
N PHE A 221 -12.81 2.32 -1.39
CA PHE A 221 -13.38 1.61 -0.26
C PHE A 221 -12.45 1.70 0.95
N SER A 222 -12.99 1.82 2.14
CA SER A 222 -12.23 1.79 3.39
C SER A 222 -13.11 1.33 4.55
N ASN A 223 -12.60 1.53 5.76
CA ASN A 223 -13.32 1.36 6.99
C ASN A 223 -14.34 2.50 7.22
N ALA A 224 -15.36 2.20 8.05
CA ALA A 224 -16.19 3.22 8.68
C ALA A 224 -15.32 4.27 9.40
N GLU A 225 -15.83 5.49 9.55
CA GLU A 225 -15.15 6.53 10.33
C GLU A 225 -14.81 6.02 11.73
N GLY A 226 -13.56 6.26 12.18
CA GLY A 226 -13.05 5.79 13.47
C GLY A 226 -12.67 4.30 13.54
N ALA A 227 -12.94 3.51 12.49
CA ALA A 227 -12.54 2.11 12.41
C ALA A 227 -11.26 1.89 11.57
N TYR A 228 -10.51 0.85 11.89
CA TYR A 228 -9.24 0.46 11.25
C TYR A 228 -9.16 -1.06 11.09
N GLY A 229 -8.39 -1.53 10.10
CA GLY A 229 -8.18 -2.96 9.84
C GLY A 229 -9.41 -3.70 9.31
N SER A 230 -9.21 -4.85 8.68
CA SER A 230 -10.29 -5.71 8.20
C SER A 230 -10.72 -6.75 9.26
N ASN A 231 -10.02 -6.81 10.39
CA ASN A 231 -10.13 -7.83 11.44
C ASN A 231 -9.75 -9.24 10.98
N VAL A 232 -9.27 -9.42 9.74
CA VAL A 232 -8.76 -10.71 9.28
C VAL A 232 -7.53 -11.10 10.11
N ASN A 233 -6.66 -10.16 10.43
CA ASN A 233 -5.54 -10.41 11.34
C ASN A 233 -5.98 -10.89 12.73
N GLN A 234 -7.04 -10.32 13.30
CA GLN A 234 -7.57 -10.71 14.61
C GLN A 234 -8.14 -12.12 14.59
N LEU A 235 -8.85 -12.51 13.52
CA LEU A 235 -9.37 -13.87 13.38
C LEU A 235 -8.25 -14.90 13.26
N VAL A 236 -7.20 -14.58 12.48
CA VAL A 236 -6.01 -15.43 12.34
C VAL A 236 -5.27 -15.56 13.67
N ASP A 237 -4.95 -14.44 14.33
CA ASP A 237 -4.22 -14.40 15.60
C ASP A 237 -4.94 -15.16 16.72
N SER A 238 -6.27 -15.01 16.80
CA SER A 238 -7.09 -15.72 17.80
C SER A 238 -7.47 -17.14 17.39
N SER A 239 -7.19 -17.55 16.15
CA SER A 239 -7.63 -18.82 15.56
C SER A 239 -9.15 -19.05 15.68
N VAL A 240 -9.94 -17.97 15.61
CA VAL A 240 -11.42 -17.99 15.71
C VAL A 240 -12.03 -17.87 14.32
N PHE A 241 -11.80 -18.87 13.47
CA PHE A 241 -12.49 -19.06 12.20
C PHE A 241 -12.45 -20.54 11.83
N GLU A 242 -13.54 -21.09 11.28
CA GLU A 242 -13.61 -22.49 10.84
C GLU A 242 -13.48 -22.62 9.32
N SER A 243 -13.88 -21.56 8.60
CA SER A 243 -13.80 -21.46 7.15
C SER A 243 -13.09 -20.19 6.70
N GLU A 244 -12.32 -20.29 5.61
CA GLU A 244 -11.70 -19.13 4.96
C GLU A 244 -12.75 -18.11 4.47
N ASP A 245 -14.02 -18.49 4.27
CA ASP A 245 -15.10 -17.56 3.92
C ASP A 245 -15.45 -16.58 5.05
N GLU A 246 -15.20 -16.94 6.31
CA GLU A 246 -15.38 -16.03 7.45
C GLU A 246 -14.39 -14.86 7.40
N LEU A 247 -13.20 -15.08 6.82
CA LEU A 247 -12.21 -14.02 6.61
C LEU A 247 -12.70 -13.02 5.54
N ALA A 248 -13.35 -13.50 4.48
CA ALA A 248 -13.97 -12.63 3.49
C ALA A 248 -15.18 -11.87 4.07
N ASP A 249 -15.96 -12.48 4.95
CA ASP A 249 -17.06 -11.81 5.65
C ASP A 249 -16.55 -10.69 6.56
N ALA A 250 -15.51 -10.95 7.35
CA ALA A 250 -14.88 -9.94 8.18
C ALA A 250 -14.36 -8.77 7.34
N TYR A 251 -13.67 -9.08 6.24
CA TYR A 251 -13.16 -8.09 5.30
C TYR A 251 -14.28 -7.21 4.75
N GLU A 252 -15.29 -7.79 4.12
CA GLU A 252 -16.36 -7.03 3.48
C GLU A 252 -17.21 -6.24 4.47
N ALA A 253 -17.50 -6.81 5.65
CA ALA A 253 -18.26 -6.11 6.68
C ALA A 253 -17.55 -4.81 7.11
N ARG A 254 -16.21 -4.85 7.18
CA ARG A 254 -15.41 -3.72 7.66
C ARG A 254 -14.88 -2.80 6.58
N LYS A 255 -14.71 -3.27 5.34
CA LYS A 255 -14.10 -2.54 4.23
C LYS A 255 -15.08 -2.07 3.16
N SER A 256 -16.39 -2.30 3.33
CA SER A 256 -17.41 -1.91 2.35
C SER A 256 -17.88 -0.44 2.42
N PHE A 257 -17.13 0.46 3.05
CA PHE A 257 -17.49 1.88 3.10
C PHE A 257 -16.90 2.60 1.91
N ALA A 258 -17.76 2.95 0.95
CA ALA A 258 -17.41 3.56 -0.31
C ALA A 258 -17.31 5.09 -0.20
N TYR A 259 -16.36 5.69 -0.90
CA TYR A 259 -16.09 7.13 -0.90
C TYR A 259 -16.36 7.73 -2.27
N GLY A 260 -17.20 8.77 -2.31
CA GLY A 260 -17.42 9.60 -3.49
C GLY A 260 -16.64 10.91 -3.46
N ARG A 261 -16.88 11.78 -4.46
CA ARG A 261 -16.24 13.10 -4.59
C ARG A 261 -16.50 14.05 -3.41
N ASN A 262 -17.56 13.79 -2.64
CA ASN A 262 -17.91 14.54 -1.43
C ASN A 262 -17.07 14.14 -0.20
N GLY A 263 -16.30 13.04 -0.28
CA GLY A 263 -15.43 12.52 0.78
C GLY A 263 -16.16 11.84 1.95
N LYS A 264 -17.49 11.67 1.89
CA LYS A 264 -18.26 11.04 2.97
C LYS A 264 -18.41 9.54 2.68
N PRO A 265 -18.06 8.65 3.63
CA PRO A 265 -18.25 7.21 3.44
C PRO A 265 -19.72 6.83 3.48
N VAL A 266 -20.12 5.91 2.60
CA VAL A 266 -21.42 5.24 2.64
C VAL A 266 -21.17 3.73 2.55
N GLN A 267 -21.77 2.96 3.46
CA GLN A 267 -21.66 1.50 3.39
C GLN A 267 -22.36 0.99 2.13
N ASN A 268 -21.63 0.29 1.27
CA ASN A 268 -22.15 -0.31 0.05
C ASN A 268 -21.49 -1.67 -0.25
N GLN A 269 -21.88 -2.68 0.53
CA GLN A 269 -21.38 -4.05 0.36
C GLN A 269 -21.83 -4.69 -0.96
N LYS A 270 -23.01 -4.31 -1.48
CA LYS A 270 -23.53 -4.85 -2.74
C LYS A 270 -22.67 -4.44 -3.92
N LEU A 271 -22.33 -3.14 -4.00
CA LEU A 271 -21.42 -2.64 -5.03
C LEU A 271 -20.03 -3.25 -4.87
N LEU A 272 -19.50 -3.34 -3.65
CA LEU A 272 -18.19 -3.98 -3.42
C LEU A 272 -18.19 -5.41 -4.00
N LYS A 273 -19.18 -6.25 -3.63
CA LYS A 273 -19.28 -7.63 -4.14
C LYS A 273 -19.35 -7.71 -5.67
N ASP A 274 -20.15 -6.84 -6.31
CA ASP A 274 -20.27 -6.83 -7.77
C ASP A 274 -18.99 -6.36 -8.49
N MET A 275 -18.19 -5.52 -7.84
CA MET A 275 -16.89 -5.09 -8.37
C MET A 275 -15.83 -6.16 -8.14
N LEU A 276 -15.81 -6.80 -6.97
CA LEU A 276 -14.85 -7.87 -6.64
C LEU A 276 -14.97 -9.08 -7.59
N SER A 277 -16.16 -9.40 -8.08
CA SER A 277 -16.36 -10.48 -9.06
C SER A 277 -15.72 -10.21 -10.44
N LYS A 278 -15.32 -8.96 -10.71
CA LYS A 278 -14.70 -8.53 -11.97
C LYS A 278 -13.18 -8.40 -11.89
N VAL A 279 -12.59 -8.56 -10.69
CA VAL A 279 -11.16 -8.40 -10.45
C VAL A 279 -10.36 -9.52 -11.12
N GLU A 280 -9.32 -9.15 -11.86
CA GLU A 280 -8.45 -10.12 -12.56
C GLU A 280 -7.08 -10.28 -11.85
N LEU A 281 -6.68 -9.28 -11.04
CA LEU A 281 -5.53 -9.37 -10.15
C LEU A 281 -5.69 -8.51 -8.89
N ALA A 282 -5.03 -8.92 -7.80
CA ALA A 282 -4.87 -8.15 -6.57
C ALA A 282 -3.41 -7.68 -6.42
N TYR A 283 -3.22 -6.46 -5.92
CA TYR A 283 -1.91 -5.83 -5.89
C TYR A 283 -1.69 -4.95 -4.66
N GLN A 284 -0.47 -5.01 -4.12
CA GLN A 284 0.01 -4.06 -3.12
C GLN A 284 1.50 -3.72 -3.32
N ASN A 285 1.89 -2.51 -2.94
CA ASN A 285 3.31 -2.13 -2.87
C ASN A 285 3.90 -2.49 -1.51
N LEU A 286 5.16 -2.91 -1.51
CA LEU A 286 5.96 -3.03 -0.31
C LEU A 286 6.35 -1.64 0.20
N GLU A 287 6.15 -1.40 1.48
CA GLU A 287 6.41 -0.12 2.12
C GLU A 287 7.90 0.22 2.13
N SER A 288 8.74 -0.73 2.57
CA SER A 288 10.15 -0.48 2.85
C SER A 288 10.95 -1.77 2.96
N VAL A 289 12.28 -1.65 3.03
CA VAL A 289 13.17 -2.81 3.14
C VAL A 289 13.00 -3.49 4.49
N GLU A 290 12.70 -2.74 5.55
CA GLU A 290 12.58 -3.27 6.91
C GLU A 290 11.24 -3.97 7.16
N LEU A 291 10.15 -3.51 6.55
CA LEU A 291 8.81 -4.10 6.72
C LEU A 291 8.43 -4.99 5.53
N GLY A 292 8.72 -6.28 5.65
CA GLY A 292 8.30 -7.32 4.70
C GLY A 292 6.82 -7.70 4.85
N ILE A 293 6.27 -8.37 3.84
CA ILE A 293 4.90 -8.89 3.86
C ILE A 293 4.68 -9.97 4.94
N THR A 294 5.74 -10.60 5.43
CA THR A 294 5.72 -11.56 6.55
C THR A 294 6.12 -10.92 7.89
N THR A 295 6.52 -9.65 7.89
CA THR A 295 7.01 -8.97 9.11
C THR A 295 5.87 -8.38 9.93
N VAL A 296 4.80 -7.98 9.25
CA VAL A 296 3.65 -7.29 9.83
C VAL A 296 2.36 -7.86 9.26
N ASP A 297 1.34 -7.91 10.09
CA ASP A 297 0.06 -8.58 9.83
C ASP A 297 -0.84 -7.84 8.84
N HIS A 298 -0.69 -6.52 8.75
CA HIS A 298 -1.60 -5.68 7.99
C HIS A 298 -1.57 -5.92 6.47
N TYR A 299 -0.50 -6.52 5.93
CA TYR A 299 -0.51 -6.93 4.52
C TYR A 299 -1.50 -8.06 4.27
N PHE A 300 -1.48 -9.15 5.05
CA PHE A 300 -2.44 -10.24 4.86
C PHE A 300 -3.84 -9.83 5.34
N ASP A 301 -3.95 -8.95 6.36
CA ASP A 301 -5.24 -8.37 6.78
C ASP A 301 -5.98 -7.72 5.60
N THR A 302 -5.27 -6.95 4.78
CA THR A 302 -5.90 -6.18 3.70
C THR A 302 -5.73 -6.81 2.33
N LEU A 303 -4.51 -7.10 1.84
CA LEU A 303 -4.32 -7.75 0.54
C LEU A 303 -4.75 -9.22 0.57
N GLY A 304 -4.43 -9.95 1.64
CA GLY A 304 -4.96 -11.30 1.82
C GLY A 304 -6.49 -11.27 1.92
N GLY A 305 -7.04 -10.41 2.79
CA GLY A 305 -8.49 -10.27 2.97
C GLY A 305 -9.24 -9.92 1.68
N ILE A 306 -8.75 -8.97 0.88
CA ILE A 306 -9.39 -8.64 -0.41
C ILE A 306 -9.24 -9.78 -1.40
N THR A 307 -8.09 -10.46 -1.47
CA THR A 307 -7.90 -11.63 -2.34
C THR A 307 -8.91 -12.73 -2.00
N ARG A 308 -9.12 -13.02 -0.70
CA ARG A 308 -10.12 -14.00 -0.27
C ARG A 308 -11.53 -13.58 -0.70
N ALA A 309 -11.88 -12.31 -0.50
CA ALA A 309 -13.18 -11.78 -0.92
C ALA A 309 -13.38 -11.81 -2.45
N VAL A 310 -12.32 -11.53 -3.23
CA VAL A 310 -12.31 -11.65 -4.69
C VAL A 310 -12.52 -13.10 -5.12
N ASN A 311 -11.72 -14.03 -4.57
CA ASN A 311 -11.80 -15.45 -4.92
C ASN A 311 -13.19 -16.03 -4.62
N ARG A 312 -13.84 -15.56 -3.55
CA ARG A 312 -15.22 -15.93 -3.22
C ARG A 312 -16.26 -15.34 -4.17
N ALA A 313 -16.03 -14.13 -4.67
CA ALA A 313 -16.98 -13.44 -5.55
C ALA A 313 -16.89 -13.88 -7.03
N ARG A 314 -15.79 -14.53 -7.42
CA ARG A 314 -15.52 -14.97 -8.80
C ARG A 314 -15.91 -16.43 -9.01
N ASP A 315 -16.43 -16.72 -10.20
CA ASP A 315 -16.66 -18.09 -10.68
C ASP A 315 -15.42 -18.70 -11.36
N GLU A 316 -14.38 -17.89 -11.61
CA GLU A 316 -13.20 -18.22 -12.42
C GLU A 316 -11.96 -18.66 -11.58
N GLY A 317 -12.16 -18.95 -10.29
CA GLY A 317 -11.09 -19.37 -9.39
C GLY A 317 -10.20 -18.24 -8.89
N GLU A 318 -8.99 -18.59 -8.46
CA GLU A 318 -8.07 -17.66 -7.78
C GLU A 318 -7.55 -16.55 -8.70
N VAL A 319 -7.41 -15.34 -8.16
CA VAL A 319 -6.72 -14.23 -8.84
C VAL A 319 -5.21 -14.29 -8.65
N ALA A 320 -4.48 -13.73 -9.61
CA ALA A 320 -3.07 -13.44 -9.42
C ALA A 320 -2.90 -12.37 -8.32
N VAL A 321 -2.01 -12.64 -7.37
CA VAL A 321 -1.61 -11.68 -6.33
C VAL A 321 -0.19 -11.23 -6.59
N TYR A 322 0.00 -9.91 -6.75
CA TYR A 322 1.30 -9.31 -7.01
C TYR A 322 1.73 -8.37 -5.90
N ILE A 323 3.00 -8.45 -5.54
CA ILE A 323 3.68 -7.50 -4.66
C ILE A 323 4.72 -6.75 -5.48
N SER A 324 4.68 -5.42 -5.42
CA SER A 324 5.74 -4.61 -6.02
C SER A 324 6.68 -4.05 -4.98
N ASP A 325 7.96 -4.31 -5.20
CA ASP A 325 9.04 -3.87 -4.35
C ASP A 325 9.84 -2.80 -5.10
N HIS A 326 9.63 -1.53 -4.71
CA HIS A 326 10.39 -0.38 -5.20
C HIS A 326 11.30 0.20 -4.12
N THR A 327 11.65 -0.62 -3.14
CA THR A 327 12.47 -0.21 -2.00
C THR A 327 13.95 -0.04 -2.40
N LYS A 328 14.38 -0.70 -3.48
CA LYS A 328 15.72 -0.61 -4.06
C LYS A 328 15.70 -0.66 -5.59
N GLY A 329 16.72 -0.05 -6.20
CA GLY A 329 17.01 -0.15 -7.64
C GLY A 329 15.84 0.29 -8.54
N THR A 330 15.65 -0.40 -9.67
CA THR A 330 14.54 -0.15 -10.61
C THR A 330 13.20 -0.73 -10.13
N GLY A 331 13.17 -1.43 -9.00
CA GLY A 331 12.02 -2.15 -8.49
C GLY A 331 11.68 -3.45 -9.23
N LYS A 332 10.80 -4.25 -8.65
CA LYS A 332 10.37 -5.56 -9.18
C LYS A 332 8.95 -5.90 -8.75
N VAL A 333 8.14 -6.38 -9.71
CA VAL A 333 6.81 -6.97 -9.43
C VAL A 333 6.96 -8.50 -9.34
N ARG A 334 6.65 -9.06 -8.17
CA ARG A 334 6.71 -10.50 -7.87
C ARG A 334 5.30 -11.05 -7.67
N THR A 335 5.12 -12.35 -7.87
CA THR A 335 3.94 -13.04 -7.35
C THR A 335 4.01 -13.07 -5.82
N LEU A 336 2.88 -13.28 -5.15
CA LEU A 336 2.86 -13.49 -3.71
C LEU A 336 3.79 -14.64 -3.30
N ALA A 337 3.69 -15.80 -3.96
CA ALA A 337 4.55 -16.95 -3.69
C ALA A 337 6.05 -16.62 -3.83
N ASP A 338 6.45 -15.91 -4.89
CA ASP A 338 7.85 -15.47 -5.09
C ASP A 338 8.31 -14.51 -3.96
N GLN A 339 7.43 -13.62 -3.50
CA GLN A 339 7.75 -12.67 -2.43
C GLN A 339 7.84 -13.37 -1.07
N VAL A 340 6.91 -14.28 -0.74
CA VAL A 340 6.99 -15.11 0.47
C VAL A 340 8.28 -15.93 0.46
N ALA A 341 8.57 -16.62 -0.65
CA ALA A 341 9.80 -17.40 -0.78
C ALA A 341 11.08 -16.57 -0.59
N LEU A 342 11.10 -15.34 -1.13
CA LEU A 342 12.21 -14.40 -0.94
C LEU A 342 12.36 -14.01 0.54
N GLU A 343 11.26 -13.63 1.19
CA GLU A 343 11.30 -13.20 2.60
C GLU A 343 11.66 -14.36 3.53
N THR A 344 11.11 -15.55 3.31
CA THR A 344 11.48 -16.76 4.06
C THR A 344 12.98 -17.04 3.97
N ARG A 345 13.57 -16.99 2.76
CA ARG A 345 15.01 -17.25 2.57
C ARG A 345 15.91 -16.13 3.09
N SER A 346 15.46 -14.88 3.00
CA SER A 346 16.26 -13.72 3.42
C SER A 346 16.10 -13.35 4.89
N ARG A 347 15.02 -13.81 5.54
CA ARG A 347 14.67 -13.55 6.94
C ARG A 347 14.51 -14.85 7.74
N SER A 348 13.32 -15.45 7.76
CA SER A 348 12.94 -16.52 8.70
C SER A 348 13.92 -17.70 8.73
N LEU A 349 14.47 -18.10 7.58
CA LEU A 349 15.44 -19.19 7.44
C LEU A 349 16.88 -18.71 7.23
N ASN A 350 17.15 -17.41 7.36
CA ASN A 350 18.49 -16.85 7.24
C ASN A 350 19.15 -16.78 8.62
N PRO A 351 20.25 -17.53 8.88
CA PRO A 351 20.96 -17.48 10.16
C PRO A 351 21.40 -16.09 10.57
N LYS A 352 21.80 -15.24 9.61
CA LYS A 352 22.18 -13.85 9.92
C LYS A 352 21.01 -13.02 10.47
N PHE A 353 19.77 -13.39 10.14
CA PHE A 353 18.59 -12.69 10.60
C PHE A 353 18.10 -13.27 11.93
N TYR A 354 17.84 -14.58 12.00
CA TYR A 354 17.24 -15.15 13.20
C TYR A 354 18.22 -15.20 14.38
N GLU A 355 19.52 -15.48 14.17
CA GLU A 355 20.50 -15.46 15.28
C GLU A 355 20.64 -14.05 15.86
N ALA A 356 20.67 -13.03 15.00
CA ALA A 356 20.73 -11.64 15.44
C ALA A 356 19.48 -11.23 16.24
N LEU A 357 18.30 -11.77 15.92
CA LEU A 357 17.10 -11.57 16.74
C LEU A 357 17.21 -12.33 18.07
N LEU A 358 17.68 -13.57 18.07
CA LEU A 358 17.81 -14.40 19.29
C LEU A 358 18.74 -13.79 20.35
N ASP A 359 19.73 -13.00 19.94
CA ASP A 359 20.56 -12.19 20.86
C ASP A 359 19.74 -11.21 21.73
N HIS A 360 18.52 -10.89 21.32
CA HIS A 360 17.57 -10.04 22.06
C HIS A 360 16.58 -10.85 22.94
N GLY A 361 16.78 -12.16 23.10
CA GLY A 361 16.01 -13.00 24.02
C GLY A 361 14.52 -13.03 23.69
N ALA A 362 13.66 -12.79 24.68
CA ALA A 362 12.21 -12.89 24.53
C ALA A 362 11.63 -11.97 23.43
N GLU A 363 12.15 -10.76 23.29
CA GLU A 363 11.71 -9.83 22.23
C GLU A 363 12.11 -10.32 20.84
N GLY A 364 13.29 -10.95 20.73
CA GLY A 364 13.75 -11.60 19.50
C GLY A 364 12.87 -12.76 19.09
N VAL A 365 12.54 -13.64 20.03
CA VAL A 365 11.62 -14.77 19.81
C VAL A 365 10.24 -14.27 19.40
N ARG A 366 9.73 -13.19 20.01
CA ARG A 366 8.45 -12.57 19.60
C ARG A 366 8.47 -12.13 18.13
N GLN A 367 9.57 -11.56 17.65
CA GLN A 367 9.68 -11.19 16.22
C GLN A 367 9.67 -12.42 15.31
N LEU A 368 10.38 -13.49 15.69
CA LEU A 368 10.41 -14.73 14.92
C LEU A 368 9.04 -15.43 14.88
N GLU A 369 8.33 -15.46 16.01
CA GLU A 369 6.97 -16.00 16.09
C GLU A 369 6.01 -15.21 15.19
N ALA A 370 6.08 -13.86 15.21
CA ALA A 370 5.26 -13.03 14.34
C ALA A 370 5.45 -13.37 12.85
N HIS A 371 6.67 -13.69 12.41
CA HIS A 371 6.91 -14.14 11.02
C HIS A 371 6.17 -15.44 10.68
N VAL A 372 6.08 -16.38 11.62
CA VAL A 372 5.34 -17.64 11.45
C VAL A 372 3.83 -17.36 11.37
N SER A 373 3.30 -16.58 12.32
CA SER A 373 1.89 -16.23 12.39
C SER A 373 1.42 -15.41 11.17
N ASN A 374 2.24 -14.48 10.70
CA ASN A 374 1.94 -13.74 9.47
C ASN A 374 2.00 -14.62 8.21
N THR A 375 2.89 -15.61 8.16
CA THR A 375 2.96 -16.58 7.06
C THR A 375 1.71 -17.46 7.04
N LEU A 376 1.22 -17.89 8.20
CA LEU A 376 -0.06 -18.58 8.33
C LEU A 376 -1.22 -17.69 7.84
N GLY A 377 -1.20 -16.39 8.17
CA GLY A 377 -2.20 -15.43 7.66
C GLY A 377 -2.26 -15.38 6.14
N TRP A 378 -1.12 -15.46 5.45
CA TRP A 378 -1.07 -15.59 3.99
C TRP A 378 -1.66 -16.91 3.49
N SER A 379 -1.35 -18.03 4.13
CA SER A 379 -1.99 -19.31 3.81
C SER A 379 -3.50 -19.24 3.95
N ALA A 380 -4.01 -18.74 5.09
CA ALA A 380 -5.44 -18.69 5.39
C ALA A 380 -6.22 -17.76 4.43
N THR A 381 -5.58 -16.71 3.93
CA THR A 381 -6.24 -15.72 3.07
C THR A 381 -6.08 -15.98 1.59
N THR A 382 -5.02 -16.68 1.17
CA THR A 382 -4.70 -16.81 -0.27
C THR A 382 -4.43 -18.23 -0.73
N GLY A 383 -4.02 -19.16 0.15
CA GLY A 383 -3.57 -20.49 -0.26
C GLY A 383 -2.24 -20.53 -1.03
N GLN A 384 -1.55 -19.39 -1.22
CA GLN A 384 -0.39 -19.27 -2.12
C GLN A 384 0.97 -19.35 -1.41
N VAL A 385 1.03 -19.93 -0.21
CA VAL A 385 2.29 -20.20 0.50
C VAL A 385 2.71 -21.64 0.22
N ASP A 386 3.92 -21.82 -0.32
CA ASP A 386 4.44 -23.15 -0.65
C ASP A 386 4.67 -24.02 0.61
N PRO A 387 4.41 -25.33 0.56
CA PRO A 387 4.60 -26.22 1.70
C PRO A 387 6.01 -26.27 2.30
N TRP A 388 7.08 -26.02 1.51
CA TRP A 388 8.46 -26.03 2.02
C TRP A 388 8.79 -24.86 2.96
N VAL A 389 7.94 -23.84 2.99
CA VAL A 389 8.09 -22.68 3.89
C VAL A 389 7.86 -23.09 5.35
N TYR A 390 7.01 -24.11 5.57
CA TYR A 390 6.77 -24.75 6.86
C TYR A 390 7.75 -25.91 7.08
#